data_AF-A0A2A2IVN5-F1
#
_entry.id   AF-A0A2A2IVN5-F1
#
_cell.length_a   1.000
_cell.length_b   1.000
_cell.length_c   1.000
_cell.angle_alpha   90.00
_cell.angle_beta   90.00
_cell.angle_gamma   90.00
#
_symmetry.space_group_name_H-M   'P 1'
#
loop_
_entity.id
_entity.type
_entity.pdbx_description
1 polymer ?
#
loop_
_entity_poly.entity_id
_entity_poly.type
_entity_poly.pdbx_seq_one_letter_code
_entity_poly.pdbx_strand_id
1 'polypeptide(L)'
;MLDFVEQSGCTFIRNGSEHTSPDARAHLQKKLEYLLDKDLIDSPEQFIKRGASESSFSGEPYRVRCRGMEQLSADWLNAELKRLRSASR
;
A
#
# COMPACT_ATOMS: atom_id res chain seq x y z
N MET A 1 -0.45 9.42 -1.74
CA MET A 1 -0.15 7.97 -1.87
C MET A 1 -1.39 7.13 -1.68
N LEU A 2 -2.13 7.28 -0.57
CA LEU A 2 -3.33 6.46 -0.38
C LEU A 2 -4.43 6.77 -1.40
N ASP A 3 -4.59 8.04 -1.80
CA ASP A 3 -5.52 8.41 -2.89
C ASP A 3 -5.13 7.76 -4.23
N PHE A 4 -3.84 7.56 -4.48
CA PHE A 4 -3.37 6.81 -5.65
C PHE A 4 -3.82 5.36 -5.59
N VAL A 5 -3.81 4.73 -4.40
CA VAL A 5 -4.35 3.38 -4.23
C VAL A 5 -5.81 3.36 -4.60
N GLU A 6 -6.61 4.25 -4.03
CA GLU A 6 -8.05 4.34 -4.27
C GLU A 6 -8.41 4.56 -5.74
N GLN A 7 -7.68 5.45 -6.42
CA GLN A 7 -7.94 5.84 -7.80
C GLN A 7 -7.31 4.90 -8.83
N SER A 8 -6.47 3.95 -8.41
CA SER A 8 -5.71 3.09 -9.33
C SER A 8 -6.57 2.17 -10.20
N GLY A 9 -7.77 1.81 -9.73
CA GLY A 9 -8.59 0.77 -10.35
C GLY A 9 -7.93 -0.62 -10.34
N CYS A 10 -6.82 -0.80 -9.62
CA CYS A 10 -6.13 -2.07 -9.53
C CYS A 10 -6.74 -2.97 -8.45
N THR A 11 -6.72 -4.28 -8.68
CA THR A 11 -7.08 -5.28 -7.66
C THR A 11 -5.95 -5.40 -6.67
N PHE A 12 -6.26 -5.29 -5.38
CA PHE A 12 -5.31 -5.52 -4.30
C PHE A 12 -5.47 -6.95 -3.78
N ILE A 13 -4.37 -7.69 -3.68
CA ILE A 13 -4.37 -9.09 -3.28
C ILE A 13 -3.69 -9.18 -1.92
N ARG A 14 -4.44 -9.61 -0.91
CA ARG A 14 -3.97 -9.76 0.47
C ARG A 14 -4.38 -11.13 0.99
N ASN A 15 -3.41 -11.90 1.48
CA ASN A 15 -3.61 -13.25 2.00
C ASN A 15 -4.40 -14.14 1.02
N GLY A 16 -4.04 -14.09 -0.26
CA GLY A 16 -4.72 -14.82 -1.33
C GLY A 16 -6.11 -14.31 -1.72
N SER A 17 -6.64 -13.27 -1.04
CA SER A 17 -7.96 -12.70 -1.33
C SER A 17 -7.85 -11.41 -2.14
N GLU A 18 -8.77 -11.24 -3.08
CA GLU A 18 -8.88 -10.05 -3.91
C GLU A 18 -9.74 -8.97 -3.23
N HIS A 19 -9.31 -7.73 -3.37
CA HIS A 19 -9.95 -6.54 -2.82
C HIS A 19 -9.98 -5.43 -3.87
N THR A 20 -11.05 -4.63 -3.85
CA THR A 20 -11.15 -3.46 -4.72
C THR A 20 -10.17 -2.36 -4.29
N SER A 21 -9.90 -1.41 -5.18
CA SER A 21 -9.03 -0.27 -4.86
C SER A 21 -9.53 0.56 -3.66
N PRO A 22 -10.84 0.85 -3.52
CA PRO A 22 -11.39 1.48 -2.31
C PRO A 22 -11.24 0.62 -1.03
N ASP A 23 -11.45 -0.70 -1.12
CA ASP A 23 -11.25 -1.60 0.03
C ASP A 23 -9.79 -1.60 0.49
N ALA A 24 -8.87 -1.61 -0.48
CA ALA A 24 -7.44 -1.52 -0.23
C ALA A 24 -7.07 -0.19 0.43
N ARG A 25 -7.61 0.93 -0.05
CA ARG A 25 -7.45 2.26 0.56
C ARG A 25 -7.88 2.26 2.02
N ALA A 26 -9.06 1.72 2.31
CA ALA A 26 -9.61 1.66 3.66
C ALA A 26 -8.77 0.76 4.58
N HIS A 27 -8.31 -0.39 4.07
CA HIS A 27 -7.41 -1.27 4.82
C HIS A 27 -6.08 -0.59 5.17
N LEU A 28 -5.44 0.04 4.19
CA LEU A 28 -4.18 0.74 4.37
C LEU A 28 -4.33 1.97 5.28
N GLN A 29 -5.48 2.67 5.25
CA GLN A 29 -5.78 3.76 6.18
C GLN A 29 -5.72 3.28 7.63
N LYS A 30 -6.44 2.19 7.94
CA LYS A 30 -6.48 1.63 9.30
C LYS A 30 -5.10 1.22 9.79
N LYS A 31 -4.27 0.65 8.90
CA LYS A 31 -2.87 0.31 9.24
C LYS A 31 -2.02 1.56 9.46
N LEU A 32 -2.21 2.60 8.66
CA LEU A 32 -1.49 3.87 8.82
C LEU A 32 -1.81 4.50 10.18
N GLU A 33 -3.09 4.64 10.51
CA GLU A 33 -3.57 5.18 11.78
C GLU A 33 -3.00 4.40 12.96
N TYR A 34 -3.13 3.07 12.95
CA TYR A 34 -2.56 2.22 13.99
C TYR A 34 -1.05 2.42 14.17
N LEU A 35 -0.28 2.53 13.09
CA LEU A 35 1.16 2.68 13.16
C LEU A 35 1.58 4.07 13.65
N LEU A 36 0.84 5.13 13.28
CA LEU A 36 1.05 6.48 13.77
C LEU A 36 0.71 6.59 15.26
N ASP A 37 -0.45 6.06 15.69
CA ASP A 37 -0.90 6.06 17.08
C ASP A 37 0.05 5.31 18.03
N LYS A 38 0.91 4.45 17.49
CA LYS A 38 1.90 3.67 18.23
C LYS A 38 3.33 4.20 18.08
N ASP A 39 3.53 5.34 17.41
CA ASP A 39 4.85 5.91 17.10
C ASP A 39 5.78 4.89 16.40
N LEU A 40 5.22 3.99 15.58
CA LEU A 40 5.96 2.92 14.91
C LEU A 40 6.51 3.33 13.55
N ILE A 41 6.11 4.49 13.04
CA ILE A 41 6.51 5.07 11.75
C ILE A 41 6.60 6.59 11.87
N ASP A 42 7.52 7.17 11.12
CA ASP A 42 7.74 8.62 11.00
C ASP A 42 7.77 9.10 9.55
N SER A 43 7.65 8.17 8.59
CA SER A 43 7.86 8.43 7.17
C SER A 43 7.03 7.51 6.28
N PRO A 44 6.73 7.95 5.04
CA PRO A 44 6.03 7.13 4.05
C PRO A 44 6.75 5.81 3.74
N GLU A 45 8.08 5.78 3.73
CA GLU A 45 8.87 4.57 3.50
C GLU A 45 8.68 3.55 4.62
N GLN A 46 8.68 4.01 5.88
CA GLN A 46 8.38 3.14 7.00
C GLN A 46 6.94 2.62 6.94
N PHE A 47 5.99 3.46 6.51
CA PHE A 47 4.63 3.01 6.28
C PHE A 47 4.55 1.96 5.17
N ILE A 48 5.23 2.14 4.04
CA ILE A 48 5.24 1.14 2.96
C ILE A 48 5.79 -0.18 3.49
N LYS A 49 6.91 -0.14 4.21
CA LYS A 49 7.60 -1.33 4.74
C LYS A 49 6.81 -2.08 5.82
N ARG A 50 6.09 -1.39 6.71
CA ARG A 50 5.41 -2.01 7.87
C ARG A 50 3.90 -2.17 7.66
N GLY A 51 3.31 -1.23 6.94
CA GLY A 51 1.88 -1.06 6.77
C GLY A 51 1.37 -1.58 5.43
N ALA A 52 2.12 -1.43 4.34
CA ALA A 52 1.56 -1.62 3.00
C ALA A 52 2.21 -2.72 2.16
N SER A 53 3.29 -3.36 2.63
CA SER A 53 4.00 -4.43 1.90
C SER A 53 3.49 -5.84 2.18
N GLU A 54 3.07 -6.12 3.43
CA GLU A 54 2.70 -7.45 3.88
C GLU A 54 1.73 -7.43 5.08
N SER A 55 1.15 -8.59 5.34
CA SER A 55 0.27 -8.84 6.46
C SER A 55 1.06 -8.86 7.75
N SER A 56 0.76 -7.95 8.69
CA SER A 56 1.39 -7.97 10.02
C SER A 56 0.97 -9.20 10.85
N PHE A 57 -0.05 -9.94 10.40
CA PHE A 57 -0.53 -11.15 11.08
C PHE A 57 0.03 -12.44 10.48
N SER A 58 0.10 -12.54 9.14
CA SER A 58 0.54 -13.77 8.44
C SER A 58 1.94 -13.66 7.81
N GLY A 59 2.52 -12.46 7.71
CA GLY A 59 3.78 -12.23 7.01
C GLY A 59 3.68 -12.34 5.48
N GLU A 60 2.48 -12.59 4.93
CA GLU A 60 2.33 -12.77 3.48
C GLU A 60 2.43 -11.43 2.74
N PRO A 61 3.25 -11.34 1.67
CA PRO A 61 3.36 -10.14 0.85
C PRO A 61 2.04 -9.80 0.17
N TYR A 62 1.67 -8.52 0.21
CA TYR A 62 0.56 -8.00 -0.56
C TYR A 62 0.98 -7.77 -2.01
N ARG A 63 0.05 -8.00 -2.92
CA ARG A 63 0.26 -7.81 -4.36
C ARG A 63 -0.80 -6.90 -4.93
N VAL A 64 -0.52 -6.37 -6.10
CA VAL A 64 -1.42 -5.48 -6.82
C VAL A 64 -1.46 -5.94 -8.26
N ARG A 65 -2.66 -6.11 -8.80
CA ARG A 65 -2.88 -6.51 -10.18
C ARG A 65 -3.53 -5.35 -10.94
N CYS A 66 -2.75 -4.74 -11.81
CA CYS A 66 -3.17 -3.61 -12.65
C CYS A 66 -3.16 -4.07 -14.12
N ARG A 67 -4.30 -3.97 -14.81
CA ARG A 67 -4.41 -4.36 -16.24
C ARG A 67 -3.87 -5.78 -16.53
N GLY A 68 -4.14 -6.73 -15.62
CA GLY A 68 -3.69 -8.12 -15.72
C GLY A 68 -2.23 -8.37 -15.31
N MET A 69 -1.44 -7.34 -15.05
CA MET A 69 -0.06 -7.48 -14.56
C MET A 69 -0.01 -7.39 -13.04
N GLU A 70 0.58 -8.40 -12.41
CA GLU A 70 0.73 -8.48 -10.97
C GLU A 70 2.14 -8.09 -10.53
N GLN A 71 2.24 -7.34 -9.44
CA GLN A 71 3.51 -6.96 -8.83
C GLN A 71 3.37 -6.84 -7.31
N LEU A 72 4.50 -6.79 -6.60
CA LEU A 72 4.50 -6.54 -5.16
C LEU A 72 3.98 -5.12 -4.87
N SER A 73 3.13 -5.02 -3.85
CA SER A 73 2.62 -3.75 -3.35
C SER A 73 3.74 -2.80 -2.91
N ALA A 74 4.81 -3.34 -2.32
CA ALA A 74 5.97 -2.58 -1.89
C ALA A 74 6.63 -1.85 -3.06
N ASP A 75 6.90 -2.56 -4.17
CA ASP A 75 7.54 -1.98 -5.35
C ASP A 75 6.64 -0.94 -6.00
N TRP A 76 5.35 -1.26 -6.12
CA TRP A 76 4.33 -0.37 -6.68
C TRP A 76 4.20 0.94 -5.91
N LEU A 77 4.13 0.89 -4.59
CA LEU A 77 3.99 2.07 -3.74
C LEU A 77 5.29 2.89 -3.64
N ASN A 78 6.46 2.24 -3.65
CA ASN A 78 7.74 2.95 -3.69
C ASN A 78 7.92 3.71 -5.02
N ALA A 79 7.52 3.11 -6.13
CA ALA A 79 7.52 3.78 -7.43
C ALA A 79 6.63 5.03 -7.42
N GLU A 80 5.42 4.92 -6.85
CA GLU A 80 4.53 6.06 -6.70
C GLU A 80 5.09 7.14 -5.76
N LEU A 81 5.66 6.76 -4.62
CA LEU A 81 6.29 7.70 -3.69
C LEU A 81 7.40 8.49 -4.37
N LYS A 82 8.24 7.81 -5.18
CA LYS A 82 9.27 8.47 -5.99
C LYS A 82 8.66 9.43 -7.01
N ARG A 83 7.59 9.03 -7.70
CA ARG A 83 6.87 9.89 -8.67
C ARG A 83 6.33 11.16 -8.00
N LEU A 84 5.66 11.04 -6.85
CA LEU A 84 5.11 12.17 -6.10
C LEU A 84 6.18 13.17 -5.68
N ARG A 85 7.35 12.69 -5.25
CA ARG A 85 8.48 13.56 -4.86
C ARG A 85 9.13 14.26 -6.05
N SER A 86 9.22 13.60 -7.20
CA SER A 86 9.75 14.22 -8.41
C SER A 86 8.79 15.25 -9.00
N ALA A 87 7.48 15.06 -8.86
CA ALA A 87 6.45 16.00 -9.33
C ALA A 87 6.25 17.21 -8.42
N SER A 88 6.79 17.17 -7.20
CA SER A 88 6.73 18.26 -6.21
C SER A 88 8.00 19.13 -6.22
N ARG A 89 8.88 18.94 -7.21
CA ARG A 89 10.01 19.83 -7.52
C ARG A 89 9.65 20.71 -8.71
#